data_AF-A0A914B0K9-F1
#
_entry.id   AF-A0A914B0K9-F1
#
_cell.length_a   1.000
_cell.length_b   1.000
_cell.length_c   1.000
_cell.angle_alpha   90.00
_cell.angle_beta   90.00
_cell.angle_gamma   90.00
#
_symmetry.space_group_name_H-M   'P 1'
#
loop_
_entity.id
_entity.type
_entity.pdbx_description
1 polymer ?
#
loop_
_entity_poly.entity_id
_entity_poly.type
_entity_poly.pdbx_seq_one_letter_code
_entity_poly.pdbx_strand_id
1 'polypeptide(L)'
;MAKLGVVIVCTMLLVAGANASCYFAKMKCEPGPFYGEIPGASTKCYDCTCMSSGKSVSCCFNVPIPVGYNHKKCVRTLDEDACTYKVVKRRNPRRECPVNAWSG
;
A
#
# COMPACT_ATOMS: atom_id res chain seq x y z
N MET A 1 -36.90 6.25 -37.37
CA MET A 1 -36.44 7.55 -36.84
C MET A 1 -35.31 7.27 -35.87
N ALA A 2 -34.09 7.63 -36.25
CA ALA A 2 -32.87 7.38 -35.48
C ALA A 2 -32.62 8.52 -34.48
N LYS A 3 -32.21 8.17 -33.26
CA LYS A 3 -31.41 8.99 -32.34
C LYS A 3 -30.25 8.08 -31.95
N LEU A 4 -29.06 8.20 -32.56
CA LEU A 4 -27.97 9.09 -32.10
C LEU A 4 -27.91 9.04 -30.56
N GLY A 5 -27.09 8.23 -29.90
CA GLY A 5 -25.69 7.93 -30.17
C GLY A 5 -24.93 8.32 -28.91
N VAL A 6 -24.72 7.37 -27.99
CA VAL A 6 -23.66 7.46 -26.97
C VAL A 6 -23.12 6.04 -26.82
N VAL A 7 -22.14 5.71 -27.66
CA VAL A 7 -21.25 4.58 -27.37
C VAL A 7 -20.45 5.02 -26.15
N ILE A 8 -20.79 4.49 -24.98
CA ILE A 8 -19.98 4.67 -23.78
C ILE A 8 -18.71 3.83 -23.98
N VAL A 9 -17.79 4.35 -24.78
CA VAL A 9 -16.38 3.97 -24.75
C VAL A 9 -15.80 4.63 -23.52
N CYS A 10 -16.11 4.09 -22.34
CA CYS A 10 -15.35 4.42 -21.15
C CYS A 10 -14.20 3.41 -21.05
N THR A 11 -13.21 3.59 -21.92
CA THR A 11 -11.85 3.09 -21.75
C THR A 11 -11.22 3.73 -20.51
N MET A 12 -11.78 3.45 -19.35
CA MET A 12 -11.11 3.69 -18.07
C MET A 12 -10.28 2.44 -17.81
N LEU A 13 -9.11 2.42 -18.44
CA LEU A 13 -7.93 1.76 -17.91
C LEU A 13 -7.77 2.21 -16.45
N LEU A 14 -8.43 1.53 -15.51
CA LEU A 14 -7.98 1.53 -14.12
C LEU A 14 -6.82 0.55 -14.00
N VAL A 15 -5.77 0.77 -14.80
CA VAL A 15 -4.44 0.50 -14.29
C VAL A 15 -4.18 1.69 -13.38
N ALA A 16 -4.70 1.62 -12.16
CA ALA A 16 -4.17 2.43 -11.07
C ALA A 16 -2.74 1.90 -10.82
N GLY A 17 -1.81 2.33 -11.67
CA GLY A 17 -0.38 2.26 -11.40
C GLY A 17 -0.04 3.30 -10.35
N ALA A 18 -0.68 3.24 -9.19
CA ALA A 18 -0.32 4.05 -8.05
C ALA A 18 0.70 3.25 -7.24
N ASN A 19 1.98 3.58 -7.43
CA ASN A 19 3.03 3.28 -6.47
C ASN A 19 2.86 4.16 -5.20
N ALA A 20 1.61 4.48 -4.84
CA ALA A 20 1.32 5.34 -3.71
C ALA A 20 1.44 4.47 -2.46
N SER A 21 2.37 4.81 -1.58
CA SER A 21 2.43 4.28 -0.22
C SER A 21 1.15 4.58 0.57
N CYS A 22 0.25 5.43 0.06
CA CYS A 22 -0.95 5.87 0.75
C CYS A 22 -2.23 5.60 -0.03
N TYR A 23 -3.33 5.36 0.69
CA TYR A 23 -4.69 5.33 0.16
C TYR A 23 -5.63 6.22 0.97
N PHE A 24 -6.67 6.72 0.31
CA PHE A 24 -7.73 7.54 0.92
C PHE A 24 -9.04 6.78 0.91
N ALA A 25 -9.71 6.72 2.05
CA ALA A 25 -11.06 6.15 2.16
C ALA A 25 -12.03 7.19 2.73
N LYS A 26 -13.23 7.27 2.14
CA LYS A 26 -14.31 8.12 2.67
C LYS A 26 -15.07 7.33 3.74
N MET A 27 -14.85 7.67 4.99
CA MET A 27 -15.56 7.08 6.13
C MET A 27 -15.60 8.05 7.31
N LYS A 28 -16.56 7.85 8.22
CA LYS A 28 -16.61 8.63 9.45
C LYS A 28 -15.48 8.18 10.39
N CYS A 29 -14.71 9.12 10.92
CA CYS A 29 -13.65 8.88 11.89
C CYS A 29 -13.63 10.01 12.93
N GLU A 30 -13.16 9.73 14.14
CA GLU A 30 -12.97 10.75 15.17
C GLU A 30 -11.55 11.33 15.11
N PRO A 31 -11.35 12.63 15.42
CA PRO A 31 -10.02 13.24 15.44
C PRO A 31 -9.18 12.66 16.58
N GLY A 32 -8.10 11.95 16.25
CA GLY A 32 -7.16 11.35 17.20
C GLY A 32 -6.25 10.33 16.51
N PRO A 33 -5.18 9.86 17.18
CA PRO A 33 -4.38 8.75 16.66
C PRO A 33 -5.26 7.50 16.51
N PHE A 34 -5.37 7.00 15.28
CA PHE A 34 -6.27 5.89 14.97
C PHE A 34 -5.60 4.56 15.35
N TYR A 35 -5.93 4.05 16.54
CA TYR A 35 -5.60 2.67 16.94
C TYR A 35 -6.82 1.78 16.68
N GLY A 36 -7.09 1.44 15.42
CA GLY A 36 -8.24 0.63 15.04
C GLY A 36 -7.97 -0.25 13.82
N GLU A 37 -8.69 -1.36 13.72
CA GLU A 37 -8.74 -2.18 12.51
C GLU A 37 -9.60 -1.45 11.48
N ILE A 38 -9.03 -1.09 10.33
CA ILE A 38 -9.80 -0.51 9.24
C ILE A 38 -10.56 -1.65 8.55
N PRO A 39 -11.90 -1.57 8.41
CA PRO A 39 -12.66 -2.61 7.74
C PRO A 39 -12.15 -2.80 6.30
N GLY A 40 -11.50 -3.95 6.05
CA GLY A 40 -10.89 -4.28 4.76
C GLY A 40 -9.40 -3.95 4.61
N ALA A 41 -8.72 -3.45 5.65
CA ALA A 41 -7.26 -3.27 5.67
C ALA A 41 -6.65 -3.90 6.94
N SER A 42 -5.95 -5.02 6.74
CA SER A 42 -5.16 -5.70 7.79
C SER A 42 -3.79 -5.04 7.87
N THR A 43 -3.61 -3.97 8.64
CA THR A 43 -2.32 -3.28 8.54
C THR A 43 -1.84 -2.56 9.80
N LYS A 44 -1.18 -3.28 10.70
CA LYS A 44 -0.36 -2.72 11.80
C LYS A 44 0.70 -1.71 11.34
N CYS A 45 1.07 -1.77 10.05
CA CYS A 45 2.19 -1.04 9.47
C CYS A 45 1.80 0.22 8.69
N TYR A 46 0.54 0.66 8.85
CA TYR A 46 0.05 1.88 8.22
C TYR A 46 -0.17 2.92 9.31
N ASP A 47 0.29 4.12 9.01
CA ASP A 47 -0.05 5.32 9.77
C ASP A 47 -1.27 5.96 9.14
N CYS A 48 -2.34 6.12 9.92
CA CYS A 48 -3.63 6.57 9.45
C CYS A 48 -4.05 7.85 10.15
N THR A 49 -4.34 8.88 9.34
CA THR A 49 -4.82 10.17 9.82
C THR A 49 -6.25 10.40 9.37
N CYS A 50 -7.10 10.77 10.31
CA CYS A 50 -8.46 11.24 10.03
C CYS A 50 -8.41 12.66 9.47
N MET A 51 -8.91 12.85 8.25
CA MET A 51 -8.91 14.11 7.51
C MET A 51 -10.33 14.68 7.35
N SER A 52 -10.41 15.93 6.87
CA SER A 52 -11.66 16.56 6.41
C SER A 52 -12.79 16.55 7.45
N SER A 53 -12.46 16.91 8.70
CA SER A 53 -13.42 16.98 9.82
C SER A 53 -14.16 15.67 10.09
N GLY A 54 -13.47 14.54 10.02
CA GLY A 54 -14.05 13.24 10.39
C GLY A 54 -14.80 12.53 9.27
N LYS A 55 -14.52 12.84 7.99
CA LYS A 55 -15.25 12.28 6.83
C LYS A 55 -14.38 11.45 5.89
N SER A 56 -13.07 11.43 6.12
CA SER A 56 -12.12 10.69 5.31
C SER A 56 -10.93 10.26 6.15
N VAL A 57 -10.35 9.12 5.85
CA VAL A 57 -9.08 8.66 6.42
C VAL A 57 -8.04 8.57 5.31
N SER A 58 -6.83 9.04 5.59
CA SER A 58 -5.64 8.81 4.78
C SER A 58 -4.74 7.86 5.51
N CYS A 59 -4.42 6.72 4.89
CA CYS A 59 -3.54 5.72 5.47
C CYS A 59 -2.33 5.55 4.60
N CYS A 60 -1.15 5.66 5.20
CA CYS A 60 0.14 5.56 4.54
C CYS A 60 0.95 4.42 5.14
N PHE A 61 1.49 3.57 4.28
CA PHE A 61 2.44 2.56 4.66
C PHE A 61 3.76 3.22 5.07
N ASN A 62 4.12 3.11 6.34
CA ASN A 62 5.28 3.77 6.93
C ASN A 62 6.49 2.82 7.04
N VAL A 63 6.62 1.88 6.10
CA VAL A 63 7.71 0.90 6.11
C VAL A 63 8.60 1.15 4.91
N PRO A 64 9.89 1.46 5.12
CA PRO A 64 10.85 1.59 4.03
C PRO A 64 10.87 0.33 3.17
N ILE A 65 10.65 0.51 1.88
CA ILE A 65 10.58 -0.54 0.89
C ILE A 65 11.99 -0.80 0.35
N PRO A 66 12.55 -2.02 0.46
CA PRO A 66 13.83 -2.31 -0.15
C PRO A 66 13.65 -2.34 -1.66
N VAL A 67 14.51 -1.60 -2.37
CA VAL A 67 14.47 -1.48 -3.85
C VAL A 67 15.78 -1.99 -4.48
N GLY A 68 16.90 -1.86 -3.77
CA GLY A 68 18.23 -2.26 -4.25
C GLY A 68 18.65 -3.63 -3.73
N TYR A 69 18.13 -4.72 -4.29
CA TYR A 69 18.61 -6.08 -3.99
C TYR A 69 18.57 -6.97 -5.23
N ASN A 70 19.15 -8.18 -5.14
CA ASN A 70 19.12 -9.12 -6.26
C ASN A 70 17.74 -9.77 -6.40
N HIS A 71 16.84 -9.12 -7.15
CA HIS A 71 15.45 -9.58 -7.39
C HIS A 71 15.35 -11.00 -8.01
N LYS A 72 16.40 -11.46 -8.71
CA LYS A 72 16.46 -12.82 -9.29
C LYS A 72 16.75 -13.89 -8.24
N LYS A 73 17.60 -13.59 -7.25
CA LYS A 73 18.03 -14.56 -6.22
C LYS A 73 17.28 -14.41 -4.90
N CYS A 74 16.66 -13.25 -4.68
CA CYS A 74 16.07 -12.86 -3.40
C CYS A 74 14.63 -12.38 -3.58
N VAL A 75 13.89 -12.42 -2.49
CA VAL A 75 12.52 -11.93 -2.38
C VAL A 75 12.40 -11.13 -1.09
N ARG A 76 11.59 -10.08 -1.11
CA ARG A 76 11.24 -9.31 0.09
C ARG A 76 9.98 -9.88 0.71
N THR A 77 9.96 -9.98 2.03
CA THR A 77 8.80 -10.41 2.83
C THR A 77 8.58 -9.36 3.92
N LEU A 78 7.32 -8.95 4.11
CA LEU A 78 6.96 -8.04 5.19
C LEU A 78 6.82 -8.84 6.50
N ASP A 79 7.52 -8.39 7.52
CA ASP A 79 7.26 -8.78 8.91
C ASP A 79 6.22 -7.80 9.46
N GLU A 80 4.98 -8.26 9.59
CA GLU A 80 3.84 -7.42 9.98
C GLU A 80 3.83 -7.05 11.47
N ASP A 81 4.53 -7.83 12.31
CA ASP A 81 4.62 -7.55 13.75
C ASP A 81 5.71 -6.49 14.02
N ALA A 82 6.82 -6.56 13.29
CA ALA A 82 7.89 -5.57 13.39
C ALA A 82 7.77 -4.41 12.38
N CYS A 83 6.79 -4.47 11.47
CA CYS A 83 6.61 -3.53 10.37
C CYS A 83 7.90 -3.21 9.62
N THR A 84 8.58 -4.26 9.17
CA THR A 84 9.84 -4.15 8.44
C THR A 84 9.94 -5.18 7.34
N TYR A 85 10.60 -4.85 6.22
CA TYR A 85 10.89 -5.84 5.20
C TYR A 85 12.17 -6.60 5.51
N LYS A 86 12.09 -7.92 5.38
CA LYS A 86 13.25 -8.80 5.28
C LYS A 86 13.47 -9.18 3.82
N VAL A 87 14.71 -9.10 3.36
CA VAL A 87 15.07 -9.61 2.03
C VAL A 87 15.83 -10.91 2.21
N VAL A 88 15.25 -12.01 1.74
CA VAL A 88 15.77 -13.36 1.96
C VAL A 88 16.00 -14.09 0.64
N LYS A 89 16.84 -15.13 0.65
CA LYS A 89 17.11 -15.93 -0.54
C LYS A 89 15.85 -16.71 -0.92
N ARG A 90 15.49 -16.68 -2.20
CA ARG A 90 14.34 -17.44 -2.73
C ARG A 90 14.42 -18.93 -2.44
N ARG A 91 15.63 -19.50 -2.53
CA ARG A 91 15.87 -20.93 -2.28
C ARG A 91 16.08 -21.29 -0.80
N ASN A 92 16.28 -20.29 0.06
CA ASN A 92 16.46 -20.51 1.50
C ASN A 92 16.01 -19.27 2.28
N PRO A 93 14.72 -19.19 2.68
CA PRO A 93 14.17 -18.05 3.39
C PRO A 93 14.81 -17.76 4.76
N ARG A 94 15.60 -18.70 5.32
CA ARG A 94 16.35 -18.47 6.58
C ARG A 94 17.63 -17.67 6.38
N ARG A 95 18.05 -17.43 5.13
CA ARG A 95 19.25 -16.66 4.82
C ARG A 95 18.87 -15.33 4.20
N GLU A 96 19.34 -14.25 4.82
CA GLU A 96 19.17 -12.90 4.32
C GLU A 96 20.01 -12.64 3.06
N CYS A 97 19.58 -11.64 2.31
CA CYS A 97 20.28 -11.07 1.17
C CYS A 97 20.72 -9.64 1.49
N PRO A 98 21.87 -9.19 0.95
CA PRO A 98 22.28 -7.81 1.08
C PRO A 98 21.29 -6.88 0.37
N VAL A 99 21.01 -5.75 1.02
CA VAL A 99 20.19 -4.66 0.50
C VAL A 99 21.05 -3.42 0.41
N ASN A 100 21.07 -2.81 -0.78
CA ASN A 100 21.92 -1.67 -1.11
C ASN A 100 21.14 -0.36 -1.16
N ALA A 101 19.81 -0.40 -1.25
CA ALA A 101 18.96 0.79 -1.30
C ALA A 101 17.55 0.52 -0.78
N TRP A 102 16.99 1.51 -0.09
CA TRP A 102 15.65 1.56 0.47
C TRP A 102 14.91 2.79 -0.08
N SER A 103 13.60 2.69 -0.23
CA SER A 103 12.70 3.78 -0.59
C SER A 103 11.75 4.03 0.57
N GLY A 104 11.64 5.28 1.03
CA GLY A 104 10.64 5.75 1.99
C GLY A 104 9.62 6.65 1.33
#